data_AF-A0A409VT44-F1
#
_entry.id   AF-A0A409VT44-F1
#
_cell.length_a   1.000
_cell.length_b   1.000
_cell.length_c   1.000
_cell.angle_alpha   90.00
_cell.angle_beta   90.00
_cell.angle_gamma   90.00
#
_symmetry.space_group_name_H-M   'P 1'
#
loop_
_entity.id
_entity.type
_entity.pdbx_description
1 polymer ?
#
loop_
_entity_poly.entity_id
_entity_poly.type
_entity_poly.pdbx_seq_one_letter_code
_entity_poly.pdbx_strand_id
1 'polypeptide(L)'
;MRNFLTILSALLFSHFFAACSPVVLVNDVAHQARTEQTCADPSLTSVFVDAFSPSRSGHNLRPRWVFVVIDSIGNDWQIQGDIFLGWETPQNFTVPFYQLFNSALNDFVYLPSVNGAVPTASGYVSQGIVGQVLEITGILRTNKSMI
;
A
#
# COMPACT_ATOMS: atom_id res chain seq x y z
N MET A 1 55.18 2.81 32.63
CA MET A 1 54.09 3.08 31.64
C MET A 1 53.98 2.02 30.55
N ARG A 2 55.09 1.44 30.05
CA ARG A 2 55.05 0.40 28.98
C ARG A 2 54.36 -0.93 29.38
N ASN A 3 54.47 -1.34 30.65
CA ASN A 3 53.88 -2.59 31.15
C ASN A 3 52.38 -2.48 31.49
N PHE A 4 51.85 -1.25 31.64
CA PHE A 4 50.43 -1.03 31.94
C PHE A 4 49.58 -1.11 30.65
N LEU A 5 50.12 -0.62 29.53
CA LEU A 5 49.48 -0.70 28.22
C LEU A 5 49.36 -2.16 27.73
N THR A 6 50.35 -3.00 28.02
CA THR A 6 50.35 -4.42 27.60
C THR A 6 49.30 -5.24 28.35
N ILE A 7 49.08 -4.97 29.64
CA ILE A 7 48.05 -5.65 30.44
C ILE A 7 46.65 -5.23 29.99
N LEU A 8 46.43 -3.94 29.71
CA LEU A 8 45.15 -3.44 29.20
C LEU A 8 44.81 -4.00 27.81
N SER A 9 45.82 -4.15 26.94
CA SER A 9 45.64 -4.74 25.61
C SER A 9 45.32 -6.24 25.67
N ALA A 10 45.85 -6.97 26.65
CA ALA A 10 45.53 -8.38 26.85
C ALA A 10 44.12 -8.60 27.42
N LEU A 11 43.65 -7.70 28.31
CA LEU A 11 42.29 -7.70 28.84
C LEU A 11 41.23 -7.35 27.79
N LEU A 12 41.54 -6.42 26.87
CA LEU A 12 40.62 -6.08 25.77
C LEU A 12 40.48 -7.23 24.75
N PHE A 13 41.56 -7.96 24.44
CA PHE A 13 41.49 -9.10 23.52
C PHE A 13 40.76 -10.32 24.09
N SER A 14 40.75 -10.53 25.41
CA SER A 14 40.01 -11.65 26.03
C SER A 14 38.50 -11.44 26.09
N HIS A 15 38.01 -10.20 25.91
CA HIS A 15 36.58 -9.90 25.83
C HIS A 15 36.00 -10.07 24.41
N PHE A 16 36.82 -10.04 23.36
CA PHE A 16 36.34 -10.25 21.98
C PHE A 16 36.02 -11.71 21.66
N PHE A 17 36.60 -12.68 22.37
CA PHE A 17 36.38 -14.11 22.10
C PHE A 17 35.24 -14.73 22.92
N ALA A 18 34.61 -13.99 23.84
CA ALA A 18 33.55 -14.50 24.73
C ALA A 18 32.12 -14.29 24.21
N ALA A 19 31.95 -13.70 23.01
CA ALA A 19 30.63 -13.40 22.43
C ALA A 19 30.19 -14.37 21.31
N CYS A 20 30.91 -15.47 21.10
CA CYS A 20 30.49 -16.49 20.14
C CYS A 20 29.95 -17.70 20.89
N SER A 21 28.72 -17.60 21.37
CA SER A 21 27.93 -18.79 21.68
C SER A 21 27.87 -19.66 20.41
N PRO A 22 27.94 -21.00 20.51
CA PRO A 22 27.66 -21.84 19.35
C PRO A 22 26.27 -21.48 18.84
N VAL A 23 26.18 -21.13 17.56
CA VAL A 23 24.89 -21.05 16.87
C VAL A 23 24.27 -22.44 17.00
N VAL A 24 23.28 -22.56 17.89
CA VAL A 24 22.41 -23.72 17.87
C VAL A 24 21.72 -23.66 16.52
N LEU A 25 22.10 -24.57 15.62
CA LEU A 25 21.40 -24.83 14.38
C LEU A 25 20.02 -25.37 14.78
N VAL A 26 19.06 -24.47 14.96
CA VAL A 26 17.64 -24.83 15.07
C VAL A 26 17.22 -25.23 13.66
N ASN A 27 17.47 -26.49 13.31
CA ASN A 27 16.91 -27.13 12.11
C ASN A 27 15.45 -27.50 12.36
N ASP A 28 14.64 -26.54 12.81
CA ASP A 28 13.23 -26.81 13.09
C ASP A 28 12.37 -25.55 12.94
N VAL A 29 12.12 -25.21 11.68
CA VAL A 29 10.77 -25.22 11.11
C VAL A 29 10.98 -25.65 9.67
N ALA A 30 10.11 -26.49 9.12
CA ALA A 30 9.96 -26.60 7.67
C ALA A 30 9.86 -25.17 7.12
N HIS A 31 10.96 -24.63 6.61
CA HIS A 31 10.97 -23.35 5.92
C HIS A 31 10.17 -23.64 4.65
N GLN A 32 8.85 -23.49 4.75
CA GLN A 32 8.02 -23.35 3.57
C GLN A 32 8.68 -22.21 2.82
N ALA A 33 9.29 -22.52 1.68
CA ALA A 33 9.57 -21.49 0.69
C ALA A 33 8.28 -20.69 0.59
N ARG A 34 8.36 -19.36 0.72
CA ARG A 34 7.19 -18.53 0.46
C ARG A 34 6.64 -19.04 -0.87
N THR A 35 5.37 -19.41 -0.90
CA THR A 35 4.66 -19.62 -2.16
C THR A 35 5.05 -18.46 -3.07
N GLU A 36 5.18 -18.68 -4.39
CA GLU A 36 5.43 -17.59 -5.32
C GLU A 36 4.60 -16.36 -4.92
N GLN A 37 5.20 -15.17 -4.96
CA GLN A 37 4.53 -13.93 -4.58
C GLN A 37 3.38 -13.69 -5.57
N THR A 38 2.24 -14.33 -5.33
CA THR A 38 1.06 -14.24 -6.19
C THR A 38 0.28 -12.96 -5.89
N CYS A 39 0.56 -12.29 -4.77
CA CYS A 39 -0.03 -11.02 -4.36
C CYS A 39 0.30 -9.87 -5.33
N ALA A 40 -0.54 -8.82 -5.32
CA ALA A 40 -0.24 -7.55 -5.97
C ALA A 40 1.12 -7.00 -5.49
N ASP A 41 1.96 -6.55 -6.43
CA ASP A 41 3.28 -6.01 -6.12
C ASP A 41 3.17 -4.60 -5.53
N PRO A 42 3.50 -4.40 -4.24
CA PRO A 42 3.40 -3.09 -3.60
C PRO A 42 4.38 -2.06 -4.20
N SER A 43 5.45 -2.48 -4.86
CA SER A 43 6.40 -1.56 -5.51
C SER A 43 5.81 -0.85 -6.73
N LEU A 44 4.69 -1.37 -7.27
CA LEU A 44 3.95 -0.77 -8.38
C LEU A 44 2.80 0.14 -7.91
N THR A 45 2.69 0.40 -6.60
CA THR A 45 1.65 1.28 -6.08
C THR A 45 1.97 2.76 -6.32
N SER A 46 0.91 3.52 -6.57
CA SER A 46 0.91 4.98 -6.59
C SER A 46 0.20 5.50 -5.34
N VAL A 47 0.66 6.63 -4.83
CA VAL A 47 -0.03 7.36 -3.75
C VAL A 47 -1.27 8.03 -4.34
N PHE A 48 -2.44 7.62 -3.88
CA PHE A 48 -3.71 8.29 -4.15
C PHE A 48 -3.91 9.40 -3.13
N VAL A 49 -4.27 10.57 -3.63
CA VAL A 49 -4.52 11.77 -2.84
C VAL A 49 -5.95 12.21 -3.03
N ASP A 50 -6.47 12.89 -2.02
CA ASP A 50 -7.67 13.69 -2.15
C ASP A 50 -7.28 15.12 -2.55
N ALA A 51 -8.04 15.73 -3.45
CA ALA A 51 -7.88 17.12 -3.84
C ALA A 51 -9.23 17.83 -3.90
N PHE A 52 -9.27 19.04 -3.38
CA PHE A 52 -10.45 19.89 -3.37
C PHE A 52 -10.36 20.98 -4.44
N SER A 53 -11.44 21.24 -5.17
CA SER A 53 -11.53 22.38 -6.10
C SER A 53 -12.54 23.40 -5.57
N PRO A 54 -12.11 24.64 -5.28
CA PRO A 54 -13.03 25.72 -4.87
C PRO A 54 -14.09 26.04 -5.93
N SER A 55 -13.71 26.12 -7.22
CA SER A 55 -14.62 26.42 -8.33
C SER A 55 -15.68 25.35 -8.54
N ARG A 56 -15.36 24.10 -8.22
CA ARG A 56 -16.29 22.96 -8.29
C ARG A 56 -16.94 22.65 -6.95
N SER A 57 -16.45 23.21 -5.85
CA SER A 57 -16.89 22.89 -4.49
C SER A 57 -16.95 21.39 -4.21
N GLY A 58 -15.94 20.64 -4.67
CA GLY A 58 -15.95 19.17 -4.62
C GLY A 58 -14.56 18.56 -4.46
N HIS A 59 -14.54 17.33 -3.95
CA HIS A 59 -13.35 16.51 -3.76
C HIS A 59 -13.17 15.52 -4.92
N ASN A 60 -11.93 15.19 -5.24
CA ASN A 60 -11.61 14.17 -6.21
C ASN A 60 -10.40 13.36 -5.75
N LEU A 61 -10.49 12.04 -5.91
CA LEU A 61 -9.49 11.09 -5.50
C LEU A 61 -8.80 10.45 -6.71
N ARG A 62 -7.50 10.71 -6.87
CA ARG A 62 -6.66 10.22 -7.99
C ARG A 62 -5.19 10.04 -7.55
N PRO A 63 -4.34 9.37 -8.35
CA PRO A 63 -2.90 9.39 -8.13
C PRO A 63 -2.38 10.83 -8.11
N ARG A 64 -1.42 11.12 -7.22
CA ARG A 64 -0.87 12.48 -7.05
C ARG A 64 -0.45 13.15 -8.37
N TRP A 65 0.16 12.39 -9.28
CA TRP A 65 0.65 12.93 -10.56
C TRP A 65 -0.48 13.48 -11.44
N VAL A 66 -1.72 12.96 -11.33
CA VAL A 66 -2.87 13.46 -12.10
C VAL A 66 -3.14 14.92 -11.75
N PHE A 67 -3.09 15.27 -10.46
CA PHE A 67 -3.29 16.64 -9.99
C PHE A 67 -2.18 17.58 -10.45
N VAL A 68 -0.93 17.10 -10.46
CA VAL A 68 0.22 17.85 -10.98
C VAL A 68 0.05 18.16 -12.48
N VAL A 69 -0.46 17.21 -13.26
CA VAL A 69 -0.68 17.42 -14.70
C VAL A 69 -1.85 18.39 -14.95
N ILE A 70 -2.96 18.25 -14.24
CA ILE A 70 -4.14 19.11 -14.49
C ILE A 70 -3.98 20.54 -13.94
N ASP A 71 -3.07 20.76 -13.00
CA ASP A 71 -2.64 22.10 -12.57
C ASP A 71 -1.96 22.86 -13.72
N SER A 72 -1.15 22.16 -14.53
CA SER A 72 -0.48 22.76 -15.70
C SER A 72 -1.41 23.29 -16.80
N ILE A 73 -2.70 22.93 -16.77
CA ILE A 73 -3.74 23.42 -17.69
C ILE A 73 -4.75 24.35 -17.01
N GLY A 74 -4.43 24.85 -15.81
CA GLY A 74 -5.19 25.91 -15.14
C GLY A 74 -6.41 25.45 -14.35
N ASN A 75 -6.44 24.20 -13.87
CA ASN A 75 -7.44 23.81 -12.85
C ASN A 75 -7.03 24.31 -11.45
N ASP A 76 -7.98 24.35 -10.53
CA ASP A 76 -7.80 24.89 -9.17
C ASP A 76 -7.81 23.79 -8.08
N TRP A 77 -7.35 22.59 -8.42
CA TRP A 77 -7.31 21.47 -7.48
C TRP A 77 -6.22 21.66 -6.43
N GLN A 78 -6.61 21.56 -5.16
CA GLN A 78 -5.74 21.70 -3.99
C GLN A 78 -5.62 20.35 -3.30
N ILE A 79 -4.45 19.72 -3.38
CA ILE A 79 -4.17 18.45 -2.71
C ILE A 79 -4.35 18.61 -1.20
N GLN A 80 -5.23 17.80 -0.62
CA GLN A 80 -5.55 17.80 0.82
C GLN A 80 -4.71 16.81 1.61
N GLY A 81 -4.18 15.77 0.96
CA GLY A 81 -3.29 14.81 1.59
C GLY A 81 -3.31 13.43 0.94
N ASP A 82 -2.44 12.56 1.43
CA ASP A 82 -2.34 11.17 1.01
C ASP A 82 -3.44 10.35 1.70
N ILE A 83 -4.16 9.52 0.93
CA ILE A 83 -5.28 8.73 1.44
C ILE A 83 -4.91 7.26 1.51
N PHE A 84 -4.39 6.68 0.43
CA PHE A 84 -3.99 5.27 0.37
C PHE A 84 -3.00 4.99 -0.76
N LEU A 85 -2.40 3.79 -0.73
CA LEU A 85 -1.62 3.22 -1.81
C LEU A 85 -2.51 2.32 -2.67
N GLY A 86 -2.54 2.56 -3.98
CA GLY A 86 -3.31 1.77 -4.93
C GLY A 86 -2.56 1.58 -6.24
N TRP A 87 -3.11 0.80 -7.15
CA TRP A 87 -2.50 0.58 -8.47
C TRP A 87 -3.29 1.30 -9.55
N GLU A 88 -2.59 1.79 -10.56
CA GLU A 88 -3.24 2.42 -11.72
C GLU A 88 -3.70 1.37 -12.73
N THR A 89 -3.06 0.21 -12.75
CA THR A 89 -3.34 -0.92 -13.63
C THR A 89 -3.70 -2.18 -12.83
N PRO A 90 -4.53 -3.09 -13.38
CA PRO A 90 -4.85 -4.36 -12.72
C PRO A 90 -3.62 -5.13 -12.28
N GLN A 91 -3.64 -5.62 -11.05
CA GLN A 91 -2.68 -6.59 -10.49
C GLN A 91 -3.43 -7.82 -9.99
N ASN A 92 -2.71 -8.92 -9.73
CA ASN A 92 -3.29 -10.08 -9.07
C ASN A 92 -3.91 -9.69 -7.72
N PHE A 93 -5.12 -10.20 -7.43
CA PHE A 93 -5.85 -9.92 -6.19
C PHE A 93 -6.18 -8.44 -5.97
N THR A 94 -6.36 -7.68 -7.05
CA THR A 94 -6.91 -6.33 -6.98
C THR A 94 -8.27 -6.27 -7.64
N VAL A 95 -9.11 -5.36 -7.14
CA VAL A 95 -10.40 -5.03 -7.75
C VAL A 95 -10.40 -3.58 -8.18
N PRO A 96 -11.07 -3.25 -9.30
CA PRO A 96 -11.19 -1.87 -9.73
C PRO A 96 -12.07 -1.10 -8.74
N PHE A 97 -11.70 0.14 -8.46
CA PHE A 97 -12.60 1.07 -7.80
C PHE A 97 -13.01 2.19 -8.75
N TYR A 98 -14.28 2.54 -8.64
CA TYR A 98 -14.97 3.41 -9.56
C TYR A 98 -15.21 4.76 -8.92
N GLN A 99 -15.10 5.82 -9.72
CA GLN A 99 -15.66 7.11 -9.39
C GLN A 99 -17.10 7.13 -9.87
N LEU A 100 -18.03 7.55 -9.01
CA LEU A 100 -19.41 7.82 -9.38
C LEU A 100 -19.73 9.28 -9.09
N PHE A 101 -20.58 9.89 -9.93
CA PHE A 101 -20.92 11.31 -9.85
C PHE A 101 -22.43 11.50 -9.67
N ASN A 102 -22.81 12.41 -8.79
CA ASN A 102 -24.18 12.90 -8.65
C ASN A 102 -24.23 14.36 -9.09
N SER A 103 -24.88 14.63 -10.23
CA SER A 103 -24.98 15.98 -10.78
C SER A 103 -25.88 16.92 -9.99
N ALA A 104 -26.84 16.39 -9.22
CA ALA A 104 -27.73 17.21 -8.40
C ALA A 104 -27.02 17.73 -7.14
N LEU A 105 -26.10 16.95 -6.58
CA LEU A 105 -25.29 17.31 -5.41
C LEU A 105 -23.93 17.90 -5.80
N ASN A 106 -23.51 17.73 -7.05
CA ASN A 106 -22.17 18.01 -7.54
C ASN A 106 -21.08 17.31 -6.70
N ASP A 107 -21.33 16.03 -6.40
CA ASP A 107 -20.53 15.22 -5.47
C ASP A 107 -20.01 13.94 -6.13
N PHE A 108 -18.87 13.44 -5.64
CA PHE A 108 -18.23 12.21 -6.08
C PHE A 108 -18.13 11.20 -4.94
N VAL A 109 -18.44 9.94 -5.25
CA VAL A 109 -18.18 8.81 -4.36
C VAL A 109 -17.31 7.77 -5.04
N TYR A 110 -16.55 7.03 -4.25
CA TYR A 110 -15.59 6.04 -4.73
C TYR A 110 -15.92 4.67 -4.16
N LEU A 111 -16.20 3.70 -5.03
CA LEU A 111 -16.64 2.36 -4.61
C LEU A 111 -15.83 1.26 -5.31
N PRO A 112 -15.29 0.28 -4.58
CA PRO A 112 -14.66 -0.89 -5.18
C PRO A 112 -15.70 -1.85 -5.78
N SER A 113 -15.31 -2.56 -6.84
CA SER A 113 -16.09 -3.66 -7.40
C SER A 113 -15.92 -4.92 -6.55
N VAL A 114 -16.86 -5.17 -5.64
CA VAL A 114 -16.79 -6.31 -4.71
C VAL A 114 -17.22 -7.64 -5.33
N ASN A 115 -17.84 -7.62 -6.50
CA ASN A 115 -18.41 -8.80 -7.17
C ASN A 115 -18.06 -8.86 -8.67
N GLY A 116 -17.08 -8.07 -9.12
CA GLY A 116 -16.72 -7.95 -10.53
C GLY A 116 -17.68 -7.10 -11.38
N ALA A 117 -18.79 -6.60 -10.83
CA ALA A 117 -19.70 -5.69 -11.51
C ALA A 117 -19.39 -4.22 -11.16
N VAL A 118 -19.86 -3.29 -12.00
CA VAL A 118 -19.80 -1.85 -11.69
C VAL A 118 -20.66 -1.58 -10.45
N PRO A 119 -20.12 -0.96 -9.39
CA PRO A 119 -20.87 -0.65 -8.20
C PRO A 119 -21.95 0.41 -8.47
N THR A 120 -23.05 0.36 -7.74
CA THR A 120 -24.16 1.30 -7.85
C THR A 120 -24.38 2.01 -6.51
N ALA A 121 -24.77 3.28 -6.59
CA ALA A 121 -25.23 4.07 -5.46
C ALA A 121 -26.40 4.95 -5.90
N SER A 122 -27.42 5.08 -5.05
CA SER A 122 -28.65 5.81 -5.41
C SER A 122 -28.34 7.27 -5.77
N GLY A 123 -28.76 7.71 -6.96
CA GLY A 123 -28.52 9.06 -7.46
C GLY A 123 -27.12 9.29 -8.05
N TYR A 124 -26.27 8.27 -8.11
CA TYR A 124 -24.91 8.37 -8.65
C TYR A 124 -24.76 7.58 -9.96
N VAL A 125 -24.03 8.17 -10.91
CA VAL A 125 -23.72 7.56 -12.21
C VAL A 125 -22.22 7.29 -12.30
N SER A 126 -21.85 6.05 -12.67
CA SER A 126 -20.45 5.66 -12.85
C SER A 126 -19.75 6.54 -13.89
N GLN A 127 -18.59 7.07 -13.52
CA GLN A 127 -17.67 7.81 -14.39
C GLN A 127 -16.53 6.93 -14.89
N GLY A 128 -16.45 5.68 -14.43
CA GLY A 128 -15.42 4.71 -14.79
C GLY A 128 -14.43 4.39 -13.68
N ILE A 129 -13.46 3.56 -14.02
CA ILE A 129 -12.41 3.07 -13.12
C ILE A 129 -11.37 4.18 -12.96
N VAL A 130 -10.99 4.47 -11.71
CA VAL A 130 -9.94 5.45 -11.39
C VAL A 130 -8.67 4.82 -10.82
N GLY A 131 -8.72 3.53 -10.49
CA GLY A 131 -7.59 2.72 -10.08
C GLY A 131 -8.02 1.36 -9.58
N GLN A 132 -7.09 0.68 -8.92
CA GLN A 132 -7.26 -0.66 -8.35
C GLN A 132 -6.86 -0.64 -6.87
N VAL A 133 -7.59 -1.41 -6.07
CA VAL A 133 -7.32 -1.61 -4.64
C VAL A 133 -7.23 -3.10 -4.34
N LEU A 134 -6.55 -3.44 -3.25
CA LEU A 134 -6.43 -4.83 -2.80
C LEU A 134 -7.82 -5.43 -2.56
N GLU A 135 -8.04 -6.65 -3.04
CA GLU A 135 -9.26 -7.39 -2.82
C GLU A 135 -9.37 -7.84 -1.35
N ILE A 136 -10.42 -7.39 -0.64
CA ILE A 136 -10.60 -7.67 0.80
C ILE A 136 -11.16 -9.09 1.07
N THR A 137 -11.48 -9.86 0.02
CA THR A 137 -12.11 -11.19 0.13
C THR A 137 -11.23 -12.25 0.81
N GLY A 138 -9.96 -11.94 1.13
CA GLY A 138 -8.99 -12.85 1.74
C GLY A 138 -8.90 -12.86 3.27
N ILE A 139 -9.33 -11.80 3.99
CA ILE A 139 -9.17 -11.76 5.47
C ILE A 139 -10.09 -12.77 6.18
N LEU A 140 -11.18 -13.21 5.55
CA LEU A 140 -12.09 -14.24 6.08
C LEU A 140 -11.88 -15.64 5.48
N ARG A 141 -10.85 -15.85 4.64
CA ARG A 141 -10.50 -17.18 4.10
C ARG A 141 -9.32 -17.83 4.83
N THR A 142 -9.14 -17.55 6.12
CA THR A 142 -8.26 -18.39 6.96
C THR A 142 -8.93 -19.75 7.18
N ASN A 143 -8.36 -20.78 6.58
CA ASN A 143 -8.56 -22.21 6.85
C ASN A 143 -9.98 -22.78 6.72
N LYS A 144 -10.35 -23.14 5.50
CA LYS A 144 -11.29 -24.24 5.26
C LYS A 144 -10.69 -25.27 4.31
N SER A 145 -9.59 -25.91 4.72
CA SER A 145 -9.25 -27.27 4.27
C SER A 145 -8.13 -27.85 5.13
N MET A 146 -8.50 -28.49 6.23
CA MET A 146 -7.78 -29.59 6.88
C MET A 146 -8.75 -30.23 7.87
N ILE A 147 -9.64 -31.08 7.34
CA ILE A 147 -10.22 -32.25 8.02
C ILE A 147 -10.17 -33.37 7.00
#